data_AF-A0A4Y7TM79-F1
#
_entry.id   AF-A0A4Y7TM79-F1
#
_cell.length_a   1.000
_cell.length_b   1.000
_cell.length_c   1.000
_cell.angle_alpha   90.00
_cell.angle_beta   90.00
_cell.angle_gamma   90.00
#
_symmetry.space_group_name_H-M   'P 1'
#
loop_
_entity.id
_entity.type
_entity.pdbx_description
1 polymer ?
#
loop_
_entity_poly.entity_id
_entity_poly.type
_entity_poly.pdbx_seq_one_letter_code
_entity_poly.pdbx_strand_id
1 'polypeptide(L)'
;MAEEEGSPIHKRDVEKLDRQDNNAASRLFSAATLKYLIDHHKDESLGEIVYLFVFGELIDAYQHRSMKHIDRIWLALRARYFLDAWDAFLEVSGYPKARYHISREAHDIVSILFNSLIALIIVHRDHVGDPVPLCPWMHSTEPCEHCFGSARKVVKDFTFLDFIFMIPKLRVKLRDCLTQIEGVVEECPP
;
A
#
# COMPACT_ATOMS: atom_id res chain seq x y z
N MET A 1 3.03 19.95 -9.64
CA MET A 1 2.98 19.29 -8.32
C MET A 1 4.29 19.32 -7.53
N ALA A 2 5.37 18.62 -7.91
CA ALA A 2 6.52 18.42 -6.99
C ALA A 2 7.47 19.63 -6.81
N GLU A 3 7.33 20.65 -7.66
CA GLU A 3 8.10 21.90 -7.60
C GLU A 3 7.28 23.09 -7.06
N GLU A 4 6.01 22.86 -6.74
CA GLU A 4 5.10 23.90 -6.26
C GLU A 4 5.24 24.09 -4.75
N GLU A 5 5.12 25.35 -4.31
CA GLU A 5 5.17 25.70 -2.90
C GLU A 5 3.98 25.08 -2.14
N GLY A 6 4.25 24.47 -0.99
CA GLY A 6 3.25 23.78 -0.17
C GLY A 6 2.84 22.38 -0.64
N SER A 7 3.45 21.86 -1.70
CA SER A 7 3.18 20.50 -2.18
C SER A 7 3.69 19.42 -1.21
N PRO A 8 2.86 18.43 -0.84
CA PRO A 8 3.29 17.29 -0.02
C PRO A 8 4.26 16.33 -0.74
N ILE A 9 4.39 16.44 -2.06
CA ILE A 9 5.28 15.61 -2.88
C ILE A 9 6.59 16.34 -3.09
N HIS A 10 7.69 15.68 -2.80
CA HIS A 10 9.01 16.28 -2.90
C HIS A 10 9.62 16.04 -4.28
N LYS A 11 10.50 16.93 -4.73
CA LYS A 11 11.25 16.77 -5.99
C LYS A 11 11.94 15.41 -6.13
N ARG A 12 12.52 14.89 -5.04
CA ARG A 12 13.17 13.55 -4.99
C ARG A 12 12.20 12.37 -5.17
N ASP A 13 10.90 12.60 -4.98
CA ASP A 13 9.87 11.58 -5.14
C ASP A 13 9.53 11.36 -6.62
N VAL A 14 10.03 12.23 -7.51
CA VAL A 14 9.77 12.21 -8.95
C VAL A 14 11.09 12.16 -9.74
N GLU A 15 12.07 12.97 -9.35
CA GLU A 15 13.38 13.00 -9.99
C GLU A 15 14.36 12.02 -9.36
N LYS A 16 15.03 11.22 -10.21
CA LYS A 16 15.92 10.12 -9.78
C LYS A 16 15.23 9.18 -8.79
N LEU A 17 13.96 8.90 -9.08
CA LEU A 17 13.08 8.05 -8.29
C LEU A 17 13.76 6.75 -7.89
N ASP A 18 13.93 6.57 -6.58
CA ASP A 18 14.13 5.25 -6.01
C ASP A 18 12.80 4.50 -6.11
N ARG A 19 12.72 3.56 -7.06
CA ARG A 19 11.51 2.76 -7.30
C ARG A 19 11.17 1.82 -6.13
N GLN A 20 12.02 1.73 -5.12
CA GLN A 20 11.80 0.97 -3.89
C GLN A 20 11.44 1.87 -2.69
N ASP A 21 11.36 3.21 -2.86
CA ASP A 21 10.95 4.11 -1.78
C ASP A 21 9.43 4.08 -1.56
N ASN A 22 8.99 3.17 -0.70
CA ASN A 22 7.61 3.08 -0.26
C ASN A 22 7.11 4.39 0.38
N ASN A 23 7.98 5.25 0.92
CA ASN A 23 7.54 6.51 1.52
C ASN A 23 7.06 7.51 0.46
N ALA A 24 7.68 7.53 -0.72
CA ALA A 24 7.22 8.35 -1.83
C ALA A 24 5.82 7.92 -2.30
N ALA A 25 5.60 6.61 -2.43
CA ALA A 25 4.28 6.06 -2.75
C ALA A 25 3.25 6.40 -1.66
N SER A 26 3.59 6.22 -0.38
CA SER A 26 2.71 6.58 0.74
C SER A 26 2.37 8.08 0.77
N ARG A 27 3.32 8.96 0.43
CA ARG A 27 3.04 10.40 0.28
C ARG A 27 2.09 10.66 -0.88
N LEU A 28 2.28 10.01 -2.03
CA LEU A 28 1.43 10.17 -3.20
C LEU A 28 -0.04 9.83 -2.91
N PHE A 29 -0.29 8.71 -2.22
CA PHE A 29 -1.63 8.27 -1.84
C PHE A 29 -2.13 8.89 -0.52
N SER A 30 -1.41 9.85 0.07
CA SER A 30 -1.82 10.45 1.34
C SER A 30 -3.00 11.41 1.18
N ALA A 31 -3.79 11.55 2.25
CA ALA A 31 -4.85 12.55 2.34
C ALA A 31 -4.34 13.98 2.12
N ALA A 32 -3.09 14.28 2.51
CA ALA A 32 -2.48 15.58 2.29
C ALA A 32 -2.30 15.88 0.80
N THR A 33 -1.78 14.92 0.03
CA THR A 33 -1.61 15.06 -1.43
C THR A 33 -2.96 15.17 -2.12
N LEU A 34 -3.92 14.33 -1.74
CA LEU A 34 -5.27 14.40 -2.31
C LEU A 34 -5.93 15.76 -2.04
N LYS A 35 -5.83 16.27 -0.80
CA LYS A 35 -6.33 17.60 -0.44
C LYS A 35 -5.65 18.70 -1.23
N TYR A 36 -4.32 18.63 -1.37
CA TYR A 36 -3.57 19.61 -2.15
C TYR A 36 -4.05 19.67 -3.61
N LEU A 37 -4.26 18.51 -4.24
CA LEU A 37 -4.76 18.43 -5.61
C LEU A 37 -6.19 18.97 -5.75
N ILE A 38 -7.06 18.69 -4.78
CA ILE A 38 -8.43 19.23 -4.77
C ILE A 38 -8.43 20.75 -4.60
N ASP A 39 -7.53 21.29 -3.78
CA ASP A 39 -7.50 22.72 -3.47
C ASP A 39 -6.85 23.54 -4.61
N HIS A 40 -5.90 22.97 -5.36
CA HIS A 40 -5.09 23.72 -6.34
C HIS A 40 -5.27 23.28 -7.81
N HIS A 41 -5.69 22.04 -8.07
CA HIS A 41 -5.63 21.41 -9.40
C HIS A 41 -6.93 20.71 -9.82
N LYS A 42 -8.05 20.99 -9.15
CA LYS A 42 -9.31 20.26 -9.33
C LYS A 42 -9.82 20.23 -10.77
N ASP A 43 -9.76 21.37 -11.46
CA ASP A 43 -10.35 21.51 -12.80
C ASP A 43 -9.47 20.86 -13.89
N GLU A 44 -8.17 20.74 -13.65
CA GLU A 44 -7.20 20.21 -14.62
C GLU A 44 -6.88 18.72 -14.38
N SER A 45 -6.96 18.27 -13.12
CA SER A 45 -6.47 16.95 -12.69
C SER A 45 -7.55 16.08 -12.04
N LEU A 46 -8.82 16.29 -12.41
CA LEU A 46 -9.95 15.53 -11.84
C LEU A 46 -9.77 14.01 -11.96
N GLY A 47 -9.28 13.53 -13.11
CA GLY A 47 -9.02 12.10 -13.33
C GLY A 47 -7.95 11.54 -12.39
N GLU A 48 -6.89 12.30 -12.14
CA GLU A 48 -5.83 11.93 -11.20
C GLU A 48 -6.34 11.93 -9.76
N ILE A 49 -7.13 12.93 -9.37
CA ILE A 49 -7.76 13.01 -8.04
C ILE A 49 -8.62 11.78 -7.79
N VAL A 50 -9.48 11.40 -8.75
CA VAL A 50 -10.34 10.21 -8.64
C VAL A 50 -9.50 8.94 -8.56
N TYR A 51 -8.46 8.84 -9.40
CA TYR A 51 -7.54 7.69 -9.38
C TYR A 51 -6.85 7.54 -8.01
N LEU A 52 -6.23 8.61 -7.51
CA LEU A 52 -5.53 8.60 -6.22
C LEU A 52 -6.46 8.30 -5.05
N PHE A 53 -7.69 8.83 -5.09
CA PHE A 53 -8.70 8.54 -4.08
C PHE A 53 -9.08 7.04 -4.07
N VAL A 54 -9.46 6.49 -5.22
CA VAL A 54 -9.93 5.11 -5.33
C VAL A 54 -8.84 4.10 -4.95
N PHE A 55 -7.61 4.31 -5.45
CA PHE A 55 -6.49 3.42 -5.14
C PHE A 55 -5.92 3.63 -3.74
N GLY A 56 -5.93 4.86 -3.22
CA GLY A 56 -5.57 5.14 -1.83
C GLY A 56 -6.49 4.41 -0.86
N GLU A 57 -7.80 4.44 -1.10
CA GLU A 57 -8.77 3.68 -0.30
C GLU A 57 -8.57 2.16 -0.39
N LEU A 58 -8.17 1.63 -1.55
CA LEU A 58 -7.82 0.21 -1.67
C LEU A 58 -6.62 -0.16 -0.79
N ILE A 59 -5.62 0.72 -0.71
CA ILE A 59 -4.46 0.54 0.20
C ILE A 59 -4.94 0.57 1.65
N ASP A 60 -5.79 1.53 2.02
CA ASP A 60 -6.37 1.62 3.37
C ASP A 60 -7.18 0.37 3.73
N ALA A 61 -7.90 -0.22 2.77
CA ALA A 61 -8.64 -1.47 2.96
C ALA A 61 -7.74 -2.64 3.39
N TYR A 62 -6.45 -2.59 3.08
CA TYR A 62 -5.44 -3.53 3.58
C TYR A 62 -4.77 -3.06 4.87
N GLN A 63 -4.34 -1.80 4.92
CA GLN A 63 -3.41 -1.32 5.94
C GLN A 63 -4.09 -0.78 7.20
N HIS A 64 -5.33 -0.30 7.11
CA HIS A 64 -6.01 0.31 8.25
C HIS A 64 -6.25 -0.73 9.36
N ARG A 65 -5.91 -0.42 10.61
CA ARG A 65 -5.89 -1.40 11.72
C ARG A 65 -7.26 -1.67 12.35
N SER A 66 -8.18 -0.71 12.26
CA SER A 66 -9.50 -0.77 12.91
C SER A 66 -10.68 -0.77 11.93
N MET A 67 -10.42 -0.88 10.62
CA MET A 67 -11.50 -0.84 9.61
C MET A 67 -12.30 -2.15 9.61
N LYS A 68 -13.64 -2.04 9.59
CA LYS A 68 -14.54 -3.19 9.55
C LYS A 68 -14.39 -3.96 8.25
N HIS A 69 -14.60 -5.28 8.29
CA HIS A 69 -14.50 -6.12 7.10
C HIS A 69 -15.45 -5.70 5.97
N ILE A 70 -16.66 -5.26 6.31
CA ILE A 70 -17.63 -4.79 5.32
C ILE A 70 -17.13 -3.54 4.57
N ASP A 71 -16.52 -2.59 5.28
CA ASP A 71 -15.99 -1.37 4.68
C ASP A 71 -14.83 -1.71 3.74
N ARG A 72 -13.94 -2.62 4.15
CA ARG A 72 -12.86 -3.13 3.28
C ARG A 72 -13.38 -3.72 1.97
N ILE A 73 -14.47 -4.49 2.04
CA ILE A 73 -15.12 -5.07 0.85
C ILE A 73 -15.66 -3.96 -0.05
N TRP A 74 -16.33 -2.95 0.51
CA TRP A 74 -16.84 -1.82 -0.27
C TRP A 74 -15.74 -1.06 -0.99
N LEU A 75 -14.62 -0.78 -0.33
CA LEU A 75 -13.48 -0.09 -0.94
C LEU A 75 -12.83 -0.95 -2.04
N ALA A 76 -12.68 -2.26 -1.82
CA ALA A 76 -12.17 -3.17 -2.85
C ALA A 76 -13.07 -3.25 -4.08
N LEU A 77 -14.40 -3.33 -3.88
CA LEU A 77 -15.36 -3.35 -4.97
C LEU A 77 -15.41 -2.02 -5.72
N ARG A 78 -15.27 -0.88 -5.02
CA ARG A 78 -15.16 0.45 -5.65
C ARG A 78 -13.98 0.51 -6.61
N ALA A 79 -12.80 0.06 -6.16
CA ALA A 79 -11.61 0.01 -7.02
C ALA A 79 -11.78 -0.94 -8.21
N ARG A 80 -12.41 -2.10 -7.99
CA ARG A 80 -12.73 -3.05 -9.06
C ARG A 80 -13.64 -2.43 -10.12
N TYR A 81 -14.78 -1.87 -9.72
CA TYR A 81 -15.74 -1.28 -10.65
C TYR A 81 -15.19 -0.04 -11.35
N PHE A 82 -14.32 0.72 -10.70
CA PHE A 82 -13.60 1.82 -11.34
C PHE A 82 -12.74 1.32 -12.50
N LEU A 83 -11.96 0.25 -12.30
CA LEU A 83 -11.15 -0.36 -13.36
C LEU A 83 -12.02 -0.94 -14.48
N ASP A 84 -13.06 -1.70 -14.13
CA ASP A 84 -13.98 -2.28 -15.13
C ASP A 84 -14.66 -1.18 -15.98
N ALA A 85 -15.05 -0.07 -15.35
CA ALA A 85 -15.64 1.07 -16.05
C ALA A 85 -14.63 1.79 -16.96
N TRP A 86 -13.39 1.97 -16.50
CA TRP A 86 -12.32 2.54 -17.32
C TRP A 86 -12.03 1.64 -18.54
N ASP A 87 -11.94 0.33 -18.32
CA ASP A 87 -11.72 -0.64 -19.38
C ASP A 87 -12.83 -0.61 -20.44
N ALA A 88 -14.10 -0.61 -20.01
CA ALA A 88 -15.25 -0.52 -20.89
C ALA A 88 -15.29 0.80 -21.66
N PHE A 89 -14.94 1.91 -21.01
CA PHE A 89 -14.88 3.22 -21.65
C PHE A 89 -13.85 3.27 -22.79
N LEU A 90 -12.65 2.70 -22.57
CA LEU A 90 -11.61 2.67 -23.60
C LEU A 90 -12.02 1.82 -24.80
N GLU A 91 -12.69 0.68 -24.55
CA GLU A 91 -13.21 -0.20 -25.60
C GLU A 91 -14.26 0.51 -26.46
N VAL A 92 -15.27 1.12 -25.84
CA VAL A 92 -16.33 1.85 -26.55
C VAL A 92 -15.79 3.07 -27.30
N SER A 93 -14.80 3.75 -26.73
CA SER A 93 -14.18 4.95 -27.33
C SER A 93 -13.13 4.63 -28.38
N GLY A 94 -12.76 3.36 -28.57
CA GLY A 94 -11.73 2.94 -29.53
C GLY A 94 -10.30 3.36 -29.14
N TYR A 95 -10.05 3.63 -27.86
CA TYR A 95 -8.71 3.98 -27.39
C TYR A 95 -7.87 2.74 -27.08
N PRO A 96 -6.61 2.67 -27.55
CA PRO A 96 -5.75 1.52 -27.29
C PRO A 96 -5.38 1.44 -25.80
N LYS A 97 -5.80 0.35 -25.13
CA LYS A 97 -5.53 0.11 -23.70
C LYS A 97 -4.04 0.19 -23.33
N ALA A 98 -3.16 -0.28 -24.22
CA ALA A 98 -1.70 -0.23 -24.01
C ALA A 98 -1.13 1.18 -23.78
N ARG A 99 -1.87 2.24 -24.16
CA ARG A 99 -1.44 3.64 -23.99
C ARG A 99 -2.26 4.41 -22.96
N TYR A 100 -3.54 4.09 -22.82
CA TYR A 100 -4.50 4.91 -22.05
C TYR A 100 -5.02 4.22 -20.79
N HIS A 101 -4.46 3.07 -20.44
CA HIS A 101 -4.78 2.32 -19.24
C HIS A 101 -3.51 2.11 -18.40
N ILE A 102 -3.67 1.69 -17.14
CA ILE A 102 -2.54 1.17 -16.36
C ILE A 102 -1.91 -0.04 -17.06
N SER A 103 -0.63 -0.31 -16.77
CA SER A 103 0.06 -1.44 -17.38
C SER A 103 -0.67 -2.75 -17.11
N ARG A 104 -0.49 -3.73 -18.00
CA ARG A 104 -1.09 -5.05 -17.84
C ARG A 104 -0.72 -5.67 -16.49
N GLU A 105 0.54 -5.56 -16.12
CA GLU A 105 1.06 -6.07 -14.84
C GLU A 105 0.39 -5.39 -13.66
N ALA A 106 0.23 -4.06 -13.71
CA ALA A 106 -0.46 -3.32 -12.65
C ALA A 106 -1.94 -3.74 -12.55
N HIS A 107 -2.62 -3.91 -13.69
CA HIS A 107 -4.00 -4.39 -13.73
C HIS A 107 -4.15 -5.80 -13.15
N ASP A 108 -3.23 -6.71 -13.49
CA ASP A 108 -3.21 -8.09 -12.98
C ASP A 108 -2.85 -8.14 -11.48
N ILE A 109 -2.04 -7.21 -10.98
CA ILE A 109 -1.75 -7.07 -9.54
C ILE A 109 -2.99 -6.55 -8.79
N VAL A 110 -3.62 -5.48 -9.27
CA VAL A 110 -4.84 -4.93 -8.64
C VAL A 110 -5.96 -5.97 -8.67
N SER A 111 -6.21 -6.53 -9.86
CA SER A 111 -6.41 -7.96 -10.10
C SER A 111 -6.58 -8.89 -8.89
N ILE A 112 -5.40 -9.27 -8.41
CA ILE A 112 -5.20 -10.19 -7.32
C ILE A 112 -5.63 -9.52 -6.02
N LEU A 113 -5.27 -8.24 -5.78
CA LEU A 113 -5.55 -7.54 -4.53
C LEU A 113 -7.04 -7.48 -4.15
N PHE A 114 -7.97 -7.17 -5.07
CA PHE A 114 -9.38 -7.16 -4.68
C PHE A 114 -9.91 -8.58 -4.41
N ASN A 115 -9.54 -9.55 -5.24
CA ASN A 115 -9.98 -10.94 -5.10
C ASN A 115 -9.44 -11.55 -3.81
N SER A 116 -8.16 -11.32 -3.52
CA SER A 116 -7.50 -11.85 -2.34
C SER A 116 -8.04 -11.25 -1.07
N LEU A 117 -8.39 -9.95 -1.03
CA LEU A 117 -8.96 -9.34 0.17
C LEU A 117 -10.32 -9.96 0.51
N ILE A 118 -11.19 -10.09 -0.48
CA ILE A 118 -12.53 -10.67 -0.32
C ILE A 118 -12.41 -12.15 0.04
N ALA A 119 -11.57 -12.91 -0.68
CA ALA A 119 -11.33 -14.31 -0.40
C ALA A 119 -10.76 -14.52 1.01
N LEU A 120 -9.81 -13.69 1.44
CA LEU A 120 -9.21 -13.76 2.77
C LEU A 120 -10.27 -13.54 3.85
N ILE A 121 -11.15 -12.56 3.68
CA ILE A 121 -12.26 -12.31 4.62
C ILE A 121 -13.22 -13.51 4.68
N ILE A 122 -13.61 -14.06 3.52
CA ILE A 122 -14.54 -15.20 3.45
C ILE A 122 -13.91 -16.45 4.08
N VAL A 123 -12.69 -16.81 3.67
CA VAL A 123 -11.97 -17.99 4.19
C VAL A 123 -11.76 -17.86 5.69
N HIS A 124 -11.37 -16.68 6.17
CA HIS A 124 -11.20 -16.45 7.60
C HIS A 124 -12.51 -16.62 8.37
N ARG A 125 -13.62 -16.03 7.88
CA ARG A 125 -14.95 -16.19 8.47
C ARG A 125 -15.37 -17.67 8.53
N ASP A 126 -15.15 -18.42 7.46
CA ASP A 126 -15.67 -19.78 7.31
C ASP A 126 -14.80 -20.84 8.00
N HIS A 127 -13.50 -20.58 8.18
CA HIS A 127 -12.54 -21.62 8.59
C HIS A 127 -11.68 -21.29 9.82
N VAL A 128 -11.50 -20.02 10.20
CA VAL A 128 -10.57 -19.67 11.29
C VAL A 128 -11.25 -19.61 12.67
N GLY A 129 -12.57 -19.38 12.70
CA GLY A 129 -13.35 -19.35 13.95
C GLY A 129 -12.93 -18.24 14.92
N ASP A 130 -13.76 -17.97 15.92
CA ASP A 130 -13.35 -17.13 17.05
C ASP A 130 -12.33 -17.89 17.92
N PRO A 131 -11.26 -17.24 18.43
CA PRO A 131 -11.16 -15.81 18.76
C PRO A 131 -10.13 -14.99 17.96
N VAL A 132 -9.57 -15.52 16.87
CA VAL A 132 -8.44 -14.86 16.17
C VAL A 132 -8.99 -13.76 15.26
N PRO A 133 -8.64 -12.47 15.43
CA PRO A 133 -9.08 -11.43 14.51
C PRO A 133 -8.31 -11.52 13.18
N LEU A 134 -9.00 -11.27 12.07
CA LEU A 134 -8.33 -11.10 10.79
C LEU A 134 -7.64 -9.73 10.75
N CYS A 135 -6.32 -9.74 10.59
CA CYS A 135 -5.48 -8.54 10.46
C CYS A 135 -4.87 -8.46 9.05
N PRO A 136 -5.54 -7.85 8.04
CA PRO A 136 -5.04 -7.86 6.66
C PRO A 136 -3.64 -7.24 6.50
N TRP A 137 -3.30 -6.22 7.28
CA TRP A 137 -1.97 -5.58 7.27
C TRP A 137 -0.83 -6.52 7.68
N MET A 138 -1.13 -7.62 8.38
CA MET A 138 -0.13 -8.65 8.76
C MET A 138 0.14 -9.66 7.65
N HIS A 139 -0.58 -9.61 6.52
CA HIS A 139 -0.45 -10.55 5.41
C HIS A 139 0.49 -10.05 4.31
N SER A 140 1.28 -8.99 4.58
CA SER A 140 2.28 -8.45 3.66
C SER A 140 3.65 -9.12 3.85
N THR A 141 4.57 -8.86 2.92
CA THR A 141 5.99 -9.25 3.03
C THR A 141 6.83 -8.22 3.78
N GLU A 142 6.24 -7.13 4.27
CA GLU A 142 6.93 -6.04 4.97
C GLU A 142 7.77 -6.55 6.16
N PRO A 143 7.31 -7.49 7.01
CA PRO A 143 8.14 -8.02 8.09
C PRO A 143 9.41 -8.71 7.57
N CYS A 144 9.35 -9.36 6.41
CA CYS A 144 10.52 -9.98 5.78
C CYS A 144 11.52 -8.91 5.33
N GLU A 145 11.06 -7.82 4.75
CA GLU A 145 11.91 -6.70 4.32
C GLU A 145 12.62 -6.05 5.52
N HIS A 146 11.91 -5.84 6.63
CA HIS A 146 12.51 -5.35 7.88
C HIS A 146 13.56 -6.32 8.45
N CYS A 147 13.29 -7.63 8.38
CA CYS A 147 14.26 -8.66 8.77
C CYS A 147 15.52 -8.58 7.89
N PHE A 148 15.37 -8.48 6.58
CA PHE A 148 16.50 -8.37 5.66
C PHE A 148 17.25 -7.04 5.81
N GLY A 149 16.55 -5.93 6.01
CA GLY A 149 17.15 -4.64 6.34
C GLY A 149 17.99 -4.71 7.62
N SER A 150 17.47 -5.40 8.64
CA SER A 150 18.20 -5.65 9.90
C SER A 150 19.41 -6.56 9.71
N ALA A 151 19.31 -7.57 8.85
CA ALA A 151 20.44 -8.44 8.50
C ALA A 151 21.56 -7.67 7.78
N ARG A 152 21.21 -6.79 6.84
CA ARG A 152 22.17 -5.93 6.13
C ARG A 152 22.90 -4.94 7.04
N LYS A 153 22.31 -4.57 8.18
CA LYS A 153 22.99 -3.77 9.23
C LYS A 153 24.06 -4.57 9.98
N VAL A 154 24.00 -5.90 9.96
CA VAL A 154 25.00 -6.78 10.60
C VAL A 154 26.08 -7.17 9.60
N VAL A 155 25.69 -7.72 8.44
CA VAL A 155 26.57 -8.03 7.32
C VAL A 155 25.87 -7.58 6.04
N LYS A 156 26.47 -6.63 5.30
CA LYS A 156 25.84 -5.99 4.15
C LYS A 156 25.49 -6.99 3.03
N ASP A 157 26.46 -7.80 2.63
CA ASP A 157 26.35 -8.79 1.56
C ASP A 157 26.51 -10.20 2.15
N PHE A 158 25.50 -10.63 2.91
CA PHE A 158 25.54 -11.88 3.66
C PHE A 158 25.23 -13.09 2.77
N THR A 159 25.93 -14.20 3.00
CA THR A 159 25.56 -15.51 2.43
C THR A 159 24.41 -16.14 3.23
N PHE A 160 23.80 -17.20 2.70
CA PHE A 160 22.79 -17.94 3.46
C PHE A 160 23.34 -18.50 4.79
N LEU A 161 24.61 -18.93 4.80
CA LEU A 161 25.26 -19.42 6.02
C LEU A 161 25.39 -18.29 7.07
N ASP A 162 25.80 -17.10 6.64
CA ASP A 162 25.85 -15.92 7.50
C ASP A 162 24.47 -15.60 8.07
N PHE A 163 23.41 -15.69 7.25
CA PHE A 163 22.04 -15.47 7.71
C PHE A 163 21.65 -16.44 8.83
N ILE A 164 21.93 -17.73 8.68
CA ILE A 164 21.65 -18.74 9.72
C ILE A 164 22.39 -18.41 11.02
N PHE A 165 23.66 -18.05 10.95
CA PHE A 165 24.44 -17.67 12.14
C PHE A 165 24.01 -16.32 12.73
N MET A 166 23.36 -15.45 11.95
CA MET A 166 22.83 -14.17 12.42
C MET A 166 21.47 -14.28 13.12
N ILE A 167 20.72 -15.38 12.96
CA ILE A 167 19.37 -15.55 13.55
C ILE A 167 19.30 -15.12 15.04
N PRO A 168 20.22 -15.54 15.93
CA PRO A 168 20.16 -15.11 17.34
C PRO A 168 20.27 -13.60 17.51
N LYS A 169 21.15 -12.94 16.74
CA LYS A 169 21.34 -11.47 16.77
C LYS A 169 20.13 -10.75 16.20
N LEU A 170 19.55 -11.28 15.13
CA LEU A 170 18.33 -10.75 14.52
C LEU A 170 17.15 -10.81 15.48
N ARG A 171 16.98 -11.91 16.23
CA ARG A 171 15.92 -12.03 17.23
C ARG A 171 15.97 -10.93 18.30
N VAL A 172 17.17 -10.58 18.77
CA VAL A 172 17.34 -9.49 19.75
C VAL A 172 16.98 -8.14 19.12
N LYS A 173 17.55 -7.83 17.94
CA LYS A 173 17.26 -6.56 17.24
C LYS A 173 15.77 -6.39 16.90
N LEU A 174 15.11 -7.46 16.47
CA LEU A 174 13.69 -7.42 16.15
C LEU A 174 12.82 -7.20 17.40
N ARG A 175 13.18 -7.78 18.54
CA ARG A 175 12.49 -7.49 19.81
C ARG A 175 12.66 -6.04 20.24
N ASP A 176 13.88 -5.51 20.13
CA ASP A 176 14.14 -4.09 20.46
C ASP A 176 13.33 -3.14 19.57
N CYS A 177 13.14 -3.47 18.29
CA CYS A 177 12.27 -2.70 17.40
C CYS A 177 10.79 -2.81 17.79
N LEU A 178 10.31 -4.00 18.16
CA LEU A 178 8.92 -4.20 18.56
C LEU A 178 8.57 -3.44 19.85
N THR A 179 9.44 -3.45 20.86
CA THR A 179 9.21 -2.70 22.10
C THR A 179 9.25 -1.18 21.90
N GLN A 180 10.06 -0.69 20.96
CA GLN A 180 10.05 0.72 20.55
C GLN A 180 8.78 1.11 19.81
N ILE A 181 8.20 0.22 19.00
CA ILE A 181 6.94 0.48 18.29
C ILE A 181 5.76 0.49 19.26
N GLU A 182 5.72 -0.42 20.24
CA GLU A 182 4.66 -0.44 21.27
C GLU A 182 4.66 0.84 22.13
N GLY A 183 5.84 1.38 22.46
CA GLY A 183 5.94 2.65 23.19
C GLY A 183 5.48 3.89 22.40
N VAL A 184 5.43 3.83 21.06
CA VAL A 184 4.96 4.93 20.21
C VAL A 184 3.43 4.89 20.02
N VAL A 185 2.80 3.72 20.16
CA VAL A 185 1.34 3.57 20.00
C VAL A 185 0.57 4.09 21.22
N GLU A 186 1.18 4.09 22.42
CA GLU A 186 0.55 4.66 23.64
C GLU A 186 0.49 6.20 23.65
N GLU A 187 1.23 6.90 22.78
CA GLU A 187 1.25 8.37 22.72
C GLU A 187 0.27 8.99 21.69
N CYS A 188 -0.51 8.17 20.96
CA CYS A 188 -1.55 8.69 20.05
C CYS A 188 -2.90 8.77 20.77
N PRO A 189 -3.47 9.97 21.01
CA PRO A 189 -4.78 10.10 21.66
C PRO A 189 -5.90 9.56 20.76
N PRO A 190 -7.05 9.18 21.33
CA PRO A 190 -8.18 8.59 20.62
C PRO A 190 -8.79 9.48 19.54
#